data_AF-A0A150PRH9-F1
#
_entry.id   AF-A0A150PRH9-F1
#
_cell.length_a   1.000
_cell.length_b   1.000
_cell.length_c   1.000
_cell.angle_alpha   90.00
_cell.angle_beta   90.00
_cell.angle_gamma   90.00
#
_symmetry.space_group_name_H-M   'P 1'
#
loop_
_entity.id
_entity.type
_entity.pdbx_description
1 polymer ?
#
loop_
_entity_poly.entity_id
_entity_poly.type
_entity_poly.pdbx_seq_one_letter_code
_entity_poly.pdbx_strand_id
1 'polypeptide(L)'
;MDDDHGAADDIAAIFEDYTGLSIAALEQTLLPGQASDTGFLAPGERLGEVIAADARRLRELGVSRHALADRLELAQLWHERPAERSATLPGMSDDFGGSRAKAARLAELARSTGLEGEGDAPFEIVDELAYAGYQEDPFFWGQHRAARDFDIRSRRHPQLRIFGSELAVPLIRRACFFEGRVPYRIDPELAARVLGLVA
;
A
#
# COMPACT_ATOMS: atom_id res chain seq x y z
N MET A 1 26.75 -29.77 -4.22
CA MET A 1 25.55 -29.19 -3.56
C MET A 1 25.45 -27.78 -4.11
N ASP A 2 25.06 -27.65 -5.38
CA ASP A 2 25.10 -26.39 -6.14
C ASP A 2 23.88 -26.31 -7.09
N ASP A 3 22.68 -26.57 -6.57
CA ASP A 3 21.43 -26.55 -7.35
C ASP A 3 20.47 -25.42 -6.91
N ASP A 4 20.91 -24.47 -6.08
CA ASP A 4 20.05 -23.35 -5.60
C ASP A 4 20.22 -22.06 -6.44
N HIS A 5 21.23 -21.99 -7.31
CA HIS A 5 21.46 -20.82 -8.16
C HIS A 5 20.45 -20.69 -9.32
N GLY A 6 19.95 -21.81 -9.85
CA GLY A 6 18.95 -21.79 -10.92
C GLY A 6 17.64 -21.12 -10.49
N ALA A 7 17.18 -21.36 -9.26
CA ALA A 7 15.91 -20.80 -8.78
C ALA A 7 15.97 -19.27 -8.57
N ALA A 8 17.12 -18.75 -8.12
CA ALA A 8 17.28 -17.30 -7.90
C ALA A 8 17.40 -16.53 -9.22
N ASP A 9 18.14 -17.07 -10.19
CA ASP A 9 18.29 -16.48 -11.52
C ASP A 9 16.96 -16.53 -12.30
N ASP A 10 16.19 -17.61 -12.15
CA ASP A 10 14.84 -17.73 -12.72
C ASP A 10 13.87 -16.68 -12.14
N ILE A 11 13.95 -16.39 -10.83
CA ILE A 11 13.11 -15.36 -10.21
C ILE A 11 13.50 -13.95 -10.68
N ALA A 12 14.81 -13.69 -10.83
CA ALA A 12 15.29 -12.40 -11.33
C ALA A 12 14.81 -12.14 -12.76
N ALA A 13 14.90 -13.15 -13.63
CA ALA A 13 14.40 -13.07 -15.00
C ALA A 13 12.89 -12.84 -15.06
N ILE A 14 12.10 -13.54 -14.23
CA ILE A 14 10.64 -13.33 -14.16
C ILE A 14 10.32 -11.90 -13.71
N PHE A 15 11.07 -11.35 -12.75
CA PHE A 15 10.87 -9.99 -12.28
C PHE A 15 11.21 -8.96 -13.35
N GLU A 16 12.30 -9.16 -14.09
CA GLU A 16 12.71 -8.30 -15.18
C GLU A 16 11.70 -8.32 -16.32
N ASP A 17 11.17 -9.49 -16.69
CA ASP A 17 10.09 -9.62 -17.68
C ASP A 17 8.80 -8.91 -17.22
N TYR A 18 8.49 -8.96 -15.92
CA TYR A 18 7.28 -8.34 -15.37
C TYR A 18 7.38 -6.82 -15.24
N THR A 19 8.56 -6.30 -14.90
CA THR A 19 8.77 -4.88 -14.58
C THR A 19 9.47 -4.09 -15.69
N GLY A 20 10.12 -4.78 -16.63
CA GLY A 20 11.02 -4.19 -17.61
C GLY A 20 12.35 -3.69 -17.03
N LEU A 21 12.63 -3.98 -15.75
CA LEU A 21 13.82 -3.51 -15.03
C LEU A 21 14.53 -4.68 -14.35
N SER A 22 15.86 -4.66 -14.38
CA SER A 22 16.65 -5.58 -13.54
C SER A 22 16.43 -5.26 -12.05
N ILE A 23 16.56 -6.27 -11.19
CA ILE A 23 16.47 -6.09 -9.73
C ILE A 23 17.43 -5.00 -9.25
N ALA A 24 18.65 -4.93 -9.79
CA ALA A 24 19.61 -3.90 -9.41
C ALA A 24 19.17 -2.49 -9.81
N ALA A 25 18.59 -2.31 -11.01
CA ALA A 25 18.06 -1.02 -11.44
C ALA A 25 16.87 -0.58 -10.56
N LEU A 26 15.99 -1.52 -10.21
CA LEU A 26 14.87 -1.28 -9.32
C LEU A 26 15.31 -0.99 -7.88
N GLU A 27 16.34 -1.69 -7.37
CA GLU A 27 16.94 -1.36 -6.07
C GLU A 27 17.48 0.07 -6.05
N GLN A 28 18.06 0.56 -7.16
CA GLN A 28 18.48 1.97 -7.25
C GLN A 28 17.28 2.93 -7.20
N THR A 29 16.18 2.65 -7.91
CA THR A 29 15.00 3.55 -7.88
C THR A 29 14.33 3.61 -6.51
N LEU A 30 14.48 2.55 -5.70
CA LEU A 30 13.96 2.46 -4.34
C LEU A 30 14.85 3.18 -3.31
N LEU A 31 16.04 3.67 -3.68
CA LEU A 31 16.88 4.46 -2.78
C LEU A 31 16.36 5.91 -2.63
N PRO A 32 16.71 6.59 -1.52
CA PRO A 32 16.36 7.98 -1.32
C PRO A 32 16.86 8.91 -2.44
N GLY A 33 16.05 9.91 -2.79
CA GLY A 33 16.35 10.93 -3.81
C GLY A 33 16.13 10.50 -5.26
N GLN A 34 15.57 9.30 -5.50
CA GLN A 34 15.18 8.83 -6.83
C GLN A 34 13.67 9.02 -7.03
N ALA A 35 12.87 7.97 -6.83
CA ALA A 35 11.41 8.02 -6.92
C ALA A 35 10.74 8.62 -5.67
N SER A 36 11.48 8.79 -4.58
CA SER A 36 11.01 9.36 -3.32
C SER A 36 12.13 10.11 -2.62
N ASP A 37 11.81 11.23 -1.97
CA ASP A 37 12.75 12.00 -1.14
C ASP A 37 13.36 11.15 -0.02
N THR A 38 12.55 10.30 0.59
CA THR A 38 12.94 9.45 1.72
C THR A 38 13.33 8.04 1.32
N GLY A 39 13.01 7.65 0.07
CA GLY A 39 13.26 6.33 -0.46
C GLY A 39 12.25 5.30 0.04
N PHE A 40 12.33 4.12 -0.56
CA PHE A 40 11.52 2.95 -0.23
C PHE A 40 12.34 1.83 0.41
N LEU A 41 13.67 1.87 0.32
CA LEU A 41 14.58 0.95 1.01
C LEU A 41 15.54 1.76 1.88
N ALA A 42 15.84 1.24 3.07
CA ALA A 42 16.91 1.78 3.88
C ALA A 42 18.29 1.40 3.29
N PRO A 43 19.35 2.17 3.60
CA PRO A 43 20.70 1.85 3.13
C PRO A 43 21.11 0.42 3.49
N GLY A 44 21.47 -0.36 2.48
CA GLY A 44 21.92 -1.75 2.62
C GLY A 44 20.79 -2.80 2.61
N GLU A 45 19.52 -2.40 2.56
CA GLU A 45 18.43 -3.35 2.34
C GLU A 45 18.40 -3.83 0.88
N ARG A 46 18.04 -5.09 0.70
CA ARG A 46 17.83 -5.72 -0.62
C ARG A 46 16.35 -5.93 -0.85
N LEU A 47 15.85 -5.61 -2.03
CA LEU A 47 14.42 -5.68 -2.35
C LEU A 47 13.87 -7.10 -2.11
N GLY A 48 14.58 -8.11 -2.60
CA GLY A 48 14.19 -9.51 -2.46
C GLY A 48 14.10 -9.96 -1.00
N GLU A 49 15.00 -9.48 -0.14
CA GLU A 49 15.01 -9.81 1.29
C GLU A 49 13.82 -9.20 2.01
N VAL A 50 13.50 -7.93 1.72
CA VAL A 50 12.34 -7.23 2.29
C VAL A 50 11.04 -7.94 1.89
N ILE A 51 10.85 -8.20 0.60
CA ILE A 51 9.65 -8.91 0.09
C ILE A 51 9.55 -10.30 0.73
N ALA A 52 10.66 -11.05 0.80
CA ALA A 52 10.67 -12.39 1.37
C ALA A 52 10.35 -12.39 2.88
N ALA A 53 10.84 -11.39 3.61
CA ALA A 53 10.54 -11.21 5.03
C ALA A 53 9.05 -10.89 5.24
N ASP A 54 8.51 -9.94 4.48
CA ASP A 54 7.10 -9.52 4.57
C ASP A 54 6.15 -10.66 4.21
N ALA A 55 6.43 -11.37 3.11
CA ALA A 55 5.66 -12.53 2.68
C ALA A 55 5.72 -13.68 3.69
N ARG A 56 6.86 -13.86 4.39
CA ARG A 56 6.97 -14.84 5.49
C ARG A 56 6.11 -14.42 6.67
N ARG A 57 6.15 -13.15 7.08
CA ARG A 57 5.35 -12.63 8.19
C ARG A 57 3.86 -12.79 7.93
N LEU A 58 3.39 -12.44 6.73
CA LEU A 58 1.98 -12.64 6.35
C LEU A 58 1.55 -14.11 6.39
N ARG A 59 2.41 -15.03 5.93
CA ARG A 59 2.14 -16.48 6.02
C ARG A 59 2.04 -16.96 7.45
N GLU A 60 2.93 -16.52 8.33
CA GLU A 60 2.89 -16.86 9.77
C GLU A 60 1.60 -16.36 10.44
N LEU A 61 1.08 -15.22 10.00
CA LEU A 61 -0.18 -14.63 10.48
C LEU A 61 -1.43 -15.28 9.86
N GLY A 62 -1.28 -16.09 8.81
CA GLY A 62 -2.41 -16.62 8.03
C GLY A 62 -3.17 -15.55 7.25
N VAL A 63 -2.52 -14.42 6.92
CA VAL A 63 -3.12 -13.28 6.22
C VAL A 63 -2.63 -13.23 4.78
N SER A 64 -3.54 -13.06 3.83
CA SER A 64 -3.14 -12.82 2.43
C SER A 64 -2.82 -11.34 2.20
N ARG A 65 -1.81 -11.05 1.38
CA ARG A 65 -1.49 -9.67 0.97
C ARG A 65 -2.68 -8.98 0.30
N HIS A 66 -3.53 -9.73 -0.40
CA HIS A 66 -4.74 -9.20 -1.04
C HIS A 66 -5.78 -8.78 0.00
N ALA A 67 -6.02 -9.59 1.05
CA ALA A 67 -6.96 -9.21 2.11
C ALA A 67 -6.51 -7.96 2.87
N LEU A 68 -5.19 -7.79 3.05
CA LEU A 68 -4.60 -6.60 3.65
C LEU A 68 -4.76 -5.39 2.74
N ALA A 69 -4.36 -5.51 1.47
CA ALA A 69 -4.50 -4.43 0.48
C ALA A 69 -5.97 -4.02 0.26
N ASP A 70 -6.90 -4.98 0.26
CA ASP A 70 -8.33 -4.70 0.11
C ASP A 70 -8.90 -3.90 1.28
N ARG A 71 -8.55 -4.26 2.52
CA ARG A 71 -8.96 -3.48 3.70
C ARG A 71 -8.31 -2.11 3.75
N LEU A 72 -7.06 -2.00 3.32
CA LEU A 72 -6.36 -0.72 3.26
C LEU A 72 -6.96 0.20 2.19
N GLU A 73 -7.24 -0.33 0.99
CA GLU A 73 -7.91 0.42 -0.07
C GLU A 73 -9.32 0.82 0.35
N LEU A 74 -10.05 -0.05 1.04
CA LEU A 74 -11.37 0.26 1.57
C LEU A 74 -11.31 1.44 2.54
N ALA A 75 -10.33 1.45 3.45
CA ALA A 75 -10.08 2.58 4.35
C ALA A 75 -9.86 3.86 3.53
N GLN A 76 -8.87 3.86 2.63
CA GLN A 76 -8.55 5.03 1.80
C GLN A 76 -9.81 5.54 1.09
N LEU A 77 -10.56 4.69 0.39
CA LEU A 77 -11.78 5.07 -0.34
C LEU A 77 -12.88 5.65 0.55
N TRP A 78 -13.03 5.19 1.80
CA TRP A 78 -13.95 5.80 2.76
C TRP A 78 -13.50 7.19 3.20
N HIS A 79 -12.19 7.42 3.38
CA HIS A 79 -11.65 8.75 3.63
C HIS A 79 -11.92 9.70 2.47
N GLU A 80 -11.77 9.21 1.24
CA GLU A 80 -11.93 10.02 0.04
C GLU A 80 -13.38 10.41 -0.26
N ARG A 81 -14.32 10.25 0.68
CA ARG A 81 -15.64 10.86 0.53
C ARG A 81 -15.46 12.37 0.40
N PRO A 82 -16.12 13.00 -0.58
CA PRO A 82 -15.90 14.40 -0.84
C PRO A 82 -16.25 15.18 0.43
N ALA A 83 -15.47 16.22 0.68
CA ALA A 83 -15.92 17.37 1.43
C ALA A 83 -17.12 18.02 0.70
N GLU A 84 -18.23 17.30 0.52
CA GLU A 84 -19.54 17.86 0.16
C GLU A 84 -20.20 18.43 1.41
N ARG A 85 -19.48 19.38 2.01
CA ARG A 85 -20.02 20.62 2.58
C ARG A 85 -19.05 21.77 2.34
N SER A 86 -18.46 21.91 1.14
CA SER A 86 -18.03 23.25 0.71
C SER A 86 -17.90 23.38 -0.80
N ALA A 87 -18.90 24.04 -1.38
CA ALA A 87 -18.86 24.79 -2.64
C ALA A 87 -18.23 24.10 -3.86
N THR A 88 -19.08 23.46 -4.67
CA THR A 88 -18.89 23.42 -6.11
C THR A 88 -18.59 24.83 -6.63
N LEU A 89 -17.33 25.09 -7.01
CA LEU A 89 -17.01 26.24 -7.84
C LEU A 89 -17.66 26.02 -9.21
N PRO A 90 -18.46 26.97 -9.73
CA PRO A 90 -19.09 26.80 -11.04
C PRO A 90 -18.01 26.77 -12.13
N GLY A 91 -17.92 25.66 -12.87
CA GLY A 91 -17.09 25.56 -14.08
C GLY A 91 -15.99 24.51 -14.10
N MET A 92 -15.75 23.77 -13.00
CA MET A 92 -14.94 22.56 -13.03
C MET A 92 -15.83 21.39 -13.45
N SER A 93 -15.61 20.85 -14.65
CA SER A 93 -16.32 19.68 -15.13
C SER A 93 -16.02 18.49 -14.21
N ASP A 94 -17.06 17.96 -13.57
CA ASP A 94 -17.00 16.68 -12.91
C ASP A 94 -16.58 15.61 -13.93
N ASP A 95 -15.40 15.04 -13.75
CA ASP A 95 -15.01 13.79 -14.39
C ASP A 95 -15.88 12.65 -13.83
N PHE A 96 -17.14 12.60 -14.26
CA PHE A 96 -18.17 11.65 -13.81
C PHE A 96 -17.78 10.16 -13.98
N GLY A 97 -16.75 9.87 -14.80
CA GLY A 97 -16.20 8.52 -14.97
C GLY A 97 -15.47 7.99 -13.73
N GLY A 98 -14.73 8.85 -13.02
CA GLY A 98 -13.97 8.46 -11.83
C GLY A 98 -14.89 8.09 -10.66
N SER A 99 -15.97 8.85 -10.47
CA SER A 99 -16.92 8.65 -9.37
C SER A 99 -17.65 7.29 -9.47
N ARG A 100 -18.09 6.89 -10.66
CA ARG A 100 -18.76 5.58 -10.86
C ARG A 100 -17.82 4.41 -10.69
N ALA A 101 -16.61 4.48 -11.24
CA ALA A 101 -15.61 3.42 -11.09
C ALA A 101 -15.23 3.23 -9.62
N LYS A 102 -15.05 4.34 -8.89
CA LYS A 102 -14.76 4.34 -7.46
C LYS A 102 -15.91 3.75 -6.63
N ALA A 103 -17.15 4.14 -6.91
CA ALA A 103 -18.32 3.57 -6.23
C ALA A 103 -18.46 2.06 -6.46
N ALA A 104 -18.22 1.61 -7.70
CA ALA A 104 -18.21 0.18 -8.03
C ALA A 104 -17.11 -0.57 -7.29
N ARG A 105 -15.89 0.01 -7.22
CA ARG A 105 -14.76 -0.56 -6.49
C ARG A 105 -15.01 -0.63 -4.99
N LEU A 106 -15.59 0.43 -4.41
CA LEU A 106 -15.99 0.46 -3.00
C LEU A 106 -17.00 -0.65 -2.69
N ALA A 107 -18.00 -0.82 -3.55
CA ALA A 107 -19.00 -1.88 -3.37
C ALA A 107 -18.40 -3.29 -3.52
N GLU A 108 -17.40 -3.47 -4.39
CA GLU A 108 -16.65 -4.73 -4.52
C GLU A 108 -15.85 -5.05 -3.25
N LEU A 109 -15.10 -4.08 -2.74
CA LEU A 109 -14.31 -4.23 -1.52
C LEU A 109 -15.18 -4.46 -0.28
N ALA A 110 -16.31 -3.78 -0.17
CA ALA A 110 -17.28 -4.02 0.89
C ALA A 110 -17.75 -5.49 0.90
N ARG A 111 -18.03 -6.05 -0.28
CA ARG A 111 -18.39 -7.46 -0.42
C ARG A 111 -17.24 -8.42 -0.10
N SER A 112 -16.02 -8.14 -0.55
CA SER A 112 -14.87 -9.04 -0.34
C SER A 112 -14.39 -9.03 1.11
N THR A 113 -14.52 -7.90 1.80
CA THR A 113 -14.10 -7.74 3.21
C THR A 113 -15.20 -8.07 4.21
N GLY A 114 -16.47 -8.07 3.78
CA GLY A 114 -17.64 -8.22 4.65
C GLY A 114 -17.96 -6.96 5.46
N LEU A 115 -17.44 -5.80 5.07
CA LEU A 115 -17.66 -4.52 5.75
C LEU A 115 -18.58 -3.64 4.91
N GLU A 116 -19.80 -3.38 5.40
CA GLU A 116 -20.82 -2.64 4.64
C GLU A 116 -20.65 -1.12 4.78
N GLY A 117 -20.02 -0.65 5.85
CA GLY A 117 -19.69 0.75 6.05
C GLY A 117 -18.61 1.00 7.10
N GLU A 118 -18.21 2.26 7.19
CA GLU A 118 -17.19 2.75 8.14
C GLU A 118 -17.57 2.50 9.60
N GLY A 119 -18.87 2.44 9.91
CA GLY A 119 -19.36 2.09 11.25
C GLY A 119 -18.99 0.67 11.69
N ASP A 120 -18.89 -0.26 10.75
CA ASP A 120 -18.61 -1.68 11.01
C ASP A 120 -17.12 -2.00 10.97
N ALA A 121 -16.29 -1.06 10.47
CA ALA A 121 -14.87 -1.26 10.33
C ALA A 121 -14.18 -1.39 11.71
N PRO A 122 -13.23 -2.32 11.87
CA PRO A 122 -12.43 -2.46 13.10
C PRO A 122 -11.36 -1.36 13.25
N PHE A 123 -11.36 -0.40 12.33
CA PHE A 123 -10.44 0.72 12.24
C PHE A 123 -11.17 2.00 11.88
N GLU A 124 -10.48 3.12 12.02
CA GLU A 124 -10.92 4.45 11.58
C GLU A 124 -9.73 5.23 11.03
N ILE A 125 -10.00 6.21 10.18
CA ILE A 125 -8.96 7.10 9.65
C ILE A 125 -8.86 8.32 10.54
N VAL A 126 -7.63 8.74 10.80
CA VAL A 126 -7.32 9.90 11.62
C VAL A 126 -6.96 11.06 10.68
N ASP A 127 -7.62 12.21 10.83
CA ASP A 127 -7.44 13.40 9.97
C ASP A 127 -6.08 14.10 10.15
N GLU A 128 -5.22 13.63 11.06
CA GLU A 128 -3.86 14.14 11.26
C GLU A 128 -2.92 13.60 10.18
N LEU A 129 -3.04 14.09 8.95
CA LEU A 129 -2.15 13.71 7.86
C LEU A 129 -0.86 14.55 7.90
N ALA A 130 0.23 13.96 8.39
CA ALA A 130 1.56 14.55 8.24
C ALA A 130 2.06 14.25 6.83
N TYR A 131 2.19 15.27 5.98
CA TYR A 131 2.85 15.10 4.67
C TYR A 131 4.32 14.73 4.89
N ALA A 132 4.69 13.48 4.57
CA ALA A 132 6.04 12.95 4.79
C ALA A 132 6.93 12.99 3.53
N GLY A 133 6.41 13.52 2.41
CA GLY A 133 7.20 13.85 1.23
C GLY A 133 6.59 13.37 -0.07
N TYR A 134 7.29 13.64 -1.17
CA TYR A 134 6.89 13.17 -2.48
C TYR A 134 7.24 11.70 -2.68
N GLN A 135 6.33 10.94 -3.30
CA GLN A 135 6.59 9.56 -3.72
C GLN A 135 5.92 9.27 -5.08
N GLU A 136 6.71 8.82 -6.05
CA GLU A 136 6.25 8.14 -7.28
C GLU A 136 6.24 6.63 -7.08
N ASP A 137 5.38 5.93 -7.82
CA ASP A 137 5.44 4.47 -7.88
C ASP A 137 6.82 4.01 -8.42
N PRO A 138 7.67 3.39 -7.58
CA PRO A 138 9.01 3.01 -7.98
C PRO A 138 9.06 1.81 -8.92
N PHE A 139 7.93 1.12 -9.11
CA PHE A 139 7.79 -0.02 -10.02
C PHE A 139 7.09 0.37 -11.34
N PHE A 140 6.73 1.64 -11.52
CA PHE A 140 6.12 2.18 -12.74
C PHE A 140 4.85 1.45 -13.18
N TRP A 141 4.03 0.93 -12.25
CA TRP A 141 2.81 0.19 -12.56
C TRP A 141 1.62 1.08 -12.93
N GLY A 142 1.86 2.11 -13.74
CA GLY A 142 0.91 3.13 -14.15
C GLY A 142 1.34 4.54 -13.72
N GLN A 143 0.43 5.50 -13.80
CA GLN A 143 0.65 6.86 -13.29
C GLN A 143 0.23 6.95 -11.81
N HIS A 144 0.72 6.03 -10.98
CA HIS A 144 0.50 6.09 -9.54
C HIS A 144 1.54 7.00 -8.90
N ARG A 145 1.05 8.02 -8.19
CA ARG A 145 1.86 8.88 -7.31
C ARG A 145 1.10 8.99 -6.00
N ALA A 146 1.82 9.05 -4.88
CA ALA A 146 1.19 9.38 -3.60
C ALA A 146 0.68 10.83 -3.69
N ALA A 147 -0.63 11.02 -3.67
CA ALA A 147 -1.22 12.35 -3.56
C ALA A 147 -1.61 12.67 -2.11
N ARG A 148 -1.82 11.63 -1.31
CA ARG A 148 -2.19 11.74 0.11
C ARG A 148 -1.48 10.68 0.94
N ASP A 149 -1.27 11.07 2.18
CA ASP A 149 -0.92 10.17 3.26
C ASP A 149 -2.19 9.72 3.98
N PHE A 150 -2.09 8.63 4.74
CA PHE A 150 -3.15 8.17 5.62
C PHE A 150 -2.58 7.89 7.00
N ASP A 151 -3.43 8.06 8.01
CA ASP A 151 -3.23 7.51 9.34
C ASP A 151 -4.48 6.70 9.70
N ILE A 152 -4.28 5.43 10.03
CA ILE A 152 -5.38 4.52 10.38
C ILE A 152 -5.13 4.00 11.78
N ARG A 153 -6.15 4.13 12.64
CA ARG A 153 -6.14 3.65 14.02
C ARG A 153 -7.05 2.44 14.18
N SER A 154 -6.64 1.47 14.99
CA SER A 154 -7.52 0.38 15.39
C SER A 154 -8.58 0.87 16.38
N ARG A 155 -9.85 0.52 16.17
CA ARG A 155 -10.90 0.73 17.16
C ARG A 155 -10.82 -0.23 18.33
N ARG A 156 -10.28 -1.43 18.11
CA ARG A 156 -10.09 -2.45 19.15
C ARG A 156 -8.90 -2.15 20.05
N HIS A 157 -7.84 -1.58 19.47
CA HIS A 157 -6.61 -1.24 20.16
C HIS A 157 -6.18 0.19 19.81
N PRO A 158 -6.77 1.23 20.44
CA PRO A 158 -6.56 2.62 20.05
C PRO A 158 -5.10 3.11 20.07
N GLN A 159 -4.21 2.40 20.75
CA GLN A 159 -2.77 2.65 20.74
C GLN A 159 -2.06 2.18 19.45
N LEU A 160 -2.70 1.30 18.67
CA LEU A 160 -2.16 0.80 17.41
C LEU A 160 -2.60 1.71 16.26
N ARG A 161 -1.62 2.23 15.54
CA ARG A 161 -1.79 3.07 14.34
C ARG A 161 -0.84 2.60 13.25
N ILE A 162 -1.26 2.74 12.00
CA ILE A 162 -0.38 2.67 10.84
C ILE A 162 -0.45 3.99 10.09
N PHE A 163 0.71 4.43 9.61
CA PHE A 163 0.86 5.60 8.77
C PHE A 163 1.49 5.14 7.46
N GLY A 164 1.05 5.72 6.34
CA GLY A 164 1.50 5.32 5.01
C GLY A 164 0.99 6.28 3.95
N SER A 165 1.39 6.04 2.70
CA SER A 165 0.87 6.78 1.55
C SER A 165 -0.07 5.92 0.71
N GLU A 166 -0.85 6.53 -0.17
CA GLU A 166 -1.70 5.81 -1.14
C GLU A 166 -0.97 4.74 -1.95
N LEU A 167 0.35 4.86 -2.13
CA LEU A 167 1.17 3.86 -2.81
C LEU A 167 1.24 2.53 -2.05
N ALA A 168 0.99 2.51 -0.74
CA ALA A 168 1.02 1.28 0.04
C ALA A 168 0.11 0.19 -0.55
N VAL A 169 -1.07 0.55 -1.07
CA VAL A 169 -2.03 -0.42 -1.65
C VAL A 169 -1.45 -1.15 -2.86
N PRO A 170 -1.02 -0.47 -3.95
CA PRO A 170 -0.43 -1.15 -5.09
C PRO A 170 0.87 -1.89 -4.73
N LEU A 171 1.74 -1.34 -3.88
CA LEU A 171 3.00 -1.97 -3.47
C LEU A 171 2.76 -3.31 -2.74
N ILE A 172 1.86 -3.32 -1.77
CA ILE A 172 1.48 -4.52 -1.03
C ILE A 172 0.79 -5.52 -1.96
N ARG A 173 -0.19 -5.06 -2.76
CA ARG A 173 -1.00 -5.94 -3.61
C ARG A 173 -0.18 -6.65 -4.68
N ARG A 174 0.75 -5.95 -5.33
CA ARG A 174 1.48 -6.45 -6.50
C ARG A 174 2.81 -7.10 -6.12
N ALA A 175 3.60 -6.47 -5.25
CA ALA A 175 4.91 -6.98 -4.85
C ALA A 175 4.96 -7.63 -3.46
N CYS A 176 3.92 -7.55 -2.63
CA CYS A 176 4.06 -7.86 -1.20
C CYS A 176 5.16 -7.02 -0.54
N PHE A 177 5.29 -5.77 -0.98
CA PHE A 177 6.31 -4.85 -0.51
C PHE A 177 5.67 -3.81 0.41
N PHE A 178 6.10 -3.78 1.68
CA PHE A 178 5.57 -2.85 2.68
C PHE A 178 6.51 -1.66 2.94
N GLU A 179 7.37 -1.37 1.95
CA GLU A 179 8.53 -0.47 2.06
C GLU A 179 9.58 -0.98 3.04
N GLY A 180 10.83 -0.51 3.02
CA GLY A 180 11.92 -0.89 3.93
C GLY A 180 11.89 -0.09 5.23
N ARG A 181 12.99 0.02 5.99
CA ARG A 181 13.04 0.87 7.21
C ARG A 181 13.08 2.37 6.89
N VAL A 182 12.01 2.88 6.30
CA VAL A 182 11.80 4.27 5.87
C VAL A 182 10.55 4.86 6.54
N PRO A 183 10.30 6.18 6.49
CA PRO A 183 9.18 6.81 7.20
C PRO A 183 7.79 6.25 6.89
N TYR A 184 7.58 5.76 5.67
CA TYR A 184 6.32 5.17 5.20
C TYR A 184 6.26 3.63 5.33
N ARG A 185 7.24 3.03 6.03
CA ARG A 185 7.22 1.59 6.34
C ARG A 185 5.92 1.22 7.06
N ILE A 186 5.21 0.26 6.50
CA ILE A 186 4.09 -0.36 7.18
C ILE A 186 4.58 -1.71 7.74
N ASP A 187 4.50 -1.90 9.05
CA ASP A 187 4.75 -3.24 9.60
C ASP A 187 3.56 -4.16 9.25
N PRO A 188 3.77 -5.31 8.58
CA PRO A 188 2.69 -6.15 8.08
C PRO A 188 1.85 -6.76 9.21
N GLU A 189 2.44 -7.04 10.37
CA GLU A 189 1.69 -7.54 11.53
C GLU A 189 0.84 -6.42 12.14
N LEU A 190 1.44 -5.24 12.36
CA LEU A 190 0.74 -4.09 12.88
C LEU A 190 -0.43 -3.70 11.98
N ALA A 191 -0.23 -3.69 10.66
CA ALA A 191 -1.30 -3.44 9.69
C ALA A 191 -2.39 -4.49 9.77
N ALA A 192 -2.04 -5.78 9.86
CA ALA A 192 -3.03 -6.84 10.02
C ALA A 192 -3.86 -6.67 11.31
N ARG A 193 -3.23 -6.28 12.44
CA ARG A 193 -3.92 -6.01 13.71
C ARG A 193 -4.81 -4.78 13.62
N VAL A 194 -4.29 -3.68 13.08
CA VAL A 194 -5.05 -2.42 12.92
C VAL A 194 -6.27 -2.64 12.04
N LEU A 195 -6.10 -3.33 10.92
CA LEU A 195 -7.17 -3.62 9.96
C LEU A 195 -8.10 -4.77 10.39
N GLY A 196 -7.88 -5.36 11.58
CA GLY A 196 -8.73 -6.40 12.15
C GLY A 196 -8.70 -7.73 11.39
N LEU A 197 -7.58 -8.04 10.76
CA LEU A 197 -7.32 -9.34 10.11
C LEU A 197 -6.81 -10.39 11.09
N VAL A 198 -6.20 -9.95 12.19
CA VAL A 198 -5.71 -10.79 13.29
C VAL A 198 -6.06 -10.15 14.62
N ALA A 199 -6.00 -10.96 15.69
CA ALA A 199 -6.37 -10.56 17.05
C ALA A 199 -5.28 -9.78 17.79
#